data_AF-T1AR48-F1
#
_entry.id   AF-T1AR48-F1
#
_cell.length_a   1.000
_cell.length_b   1.000
_cell.length_c   1.000
_cell.angle_alpha   90.00
_cell.angle_beta   90.00
_cell.angle_gamma   90.00
#
_symmetry.space_group_name_H-M   'P 1'
#
loop_
_entity.id
_entity.type
_entity.pdbx_description
1 polymer ?
#
loop_
_entity_poly.entity_id
_entity_poly.type
_entity_poly.pdbx_seq_one_letter_code
_entity_poly.pdbx_strand_id
1 'polypeptide(L)'
;MQKSTNEGILGSLPILAVVFGERDGVEVKIGGAQAFTDGKTIHLPAMPMDCTEKLGVLAMGYLMHETGHVVETSIPVFALAKDDFERALLNVFEDIRMEAARIATYPGARKTLSDLAQQVDREGGFGNEAHILQQEDAPNMIPMWLITTLRTEVLKQPLEKTASVWE
;
A
#
# COMPACT_ATOMS: atom_id res chain seq x y z
N MET A 1 -14.29 21.03 -14.93
CA MET A 1 -14.27 21.00 -13.45
C MET A 1 -13.48 19.81 -12.92
N GLN A 2 -13.67 18.60 -13.46
CA GLN A 2 -12.98 17.39 -12.98
C GLN A 2 -11.46 17.40 -13.22
N LYS A 3 -11.01 17.90 -14.39
CA LYS A 3 -9.59 18.04 -14.73
C LYS A 3 -8.79 18.90 -13.74
N SER A 4 -9.32 20.07 -13.37
CA SER A 4 -8.66 20.99 -12.42
C SER A 4 -8.58 20.42 -11.01
N THR A 5 -9.57 19.63 -10.58
CA THR A 5 -9.53 18.94 -9.29
C THR A 5 -8.48 17.84 -9.29
N ASN A 6 -8.39 17.04 -10.35
CA ASN A 6 -7.39 15.98 -10.46
C ASN A 6 -5.96 16.54 -10.47
N GLU A 7 -5.73 17.63 -11.21
CA GLU A 7 -4.47 18.37 -11.19
C GLU A 7 -4.13 18.90 -9.80
N GLY A 8 -5.14 19.40 -9.05
CA GLY A 8 -4.97 19.82 -7.66
C GLY A 8 -4.58 18.67 -6.72
N ILE A 9 -5.22 17.49 -6.85
CA ILE A 9 -4.87 16.30 -6.07
C ILE A 9 -3.41 15.93 -6.33
N LEU A 10 -3.03 15.76 -7.59
CA LEU A 10 -1.66 15.37 -7.95
C LEU A 10 -0.62 16.43 -7.57
N GLY A 11 -0.96 17.71 -7.75
CA GLY A 11 -0.09 18.83 -7.38
C GLY A 11 0.13 18.98 -5.87
N SER A 12 -0.76 18.41 -5.04
CA SER A 12 -0.60 18.43 -3.58
C SER A 12 0.37 17.37 -3.04
N LEU A 13 0.60 16.29 -3.79
CA LEU A 13 1.35 15.12 -3.31
C LEU A 13 2.77 15.44 -2.85
N PRO A 14 3.57 16.28 -3.54
CA PRO A 14 4.93 16.59 -3.08
C PRO A 14 4.97 17.24 -1.69
N ILE A 15 4.04 18.16 -1.40
CA ILE A 15 3.98 18.82 -0.08
C ILE A 15 3.53 17.83 0.98
N LEU A 16 2.52 17.02 0.67
CA LEU A 16 2.04 15.98 1.59
C LEU A 16 3.09 14.89 1.84
N ALA A 17 3.93 14.58 0.86
CA ALA A 17 5.03 13.62 0.99
C ALA A 17 6.05 14.09 2.04
N VAL A 18 6.42 15.38 2.00
CA VAL A 18 7.35 15.98 2.98
C VAL A 18 6.73 15.98 4.38
N VAL A 19 5.44 16.35 4.49
CA VAL A 19 4.75 16.40 5.78
C VAL A 19 4.60 15.01 6.39
N PHE A 20 4.05 14.05 5.64
CA PHE A 20 3.79 12.71 6.17
C PHE A 20 5.04 11.84 6.27
N GLY A 21 6.03 12.08 5.42
CA GLY A 21 7.33 11.40 5.46
C GLY A 21 8.30 12.01 6.49
N GLU A 22 7.92 13.11 7.15
CA GLU A 22 8.71 13.79 8.19
C GLU A 22 10.16 14.07 7.75
N ARG A 23 10.34 14.36 6.45
CA ARG A 23 11.65 14.45 5.82
C ARG A 23 11.63 15.45 4.66
N ASP A 24 12.59 16.36 4.68
CA ASP A 24 12.83 17.28 3.57
C ASP A 24 13.42 16.56 2.36
N GLY A 25 13.06 17.04 1.16
CA GLY A 25 13.62 16.53 -0.09
C GLY A 25 13.07 15.18 -0.54
N VAL A 26 11.95 14.73 0.02
CA VAL A 26 11.21 13.57 -0.50
C VAL A 26 10.59 13.93 -1.86
N GLU A 27 10.92 13.16 -2.90
CA GLU A 27 10.39 13.33 -4.25
C GLU A 27 9.17 12.41 -4.48
N VAL A 28 8.23 12.84 -5.33
CA VAL A 28 7.11 12.00 -5.77
C VAL A 28 7.15 11.84 -7.29
N LYS A 29 7.16 10.59 -7.76
CA LYS A 29 7.14 10.23 -9.20
C LYS A 29 5.90 9.39 -9.49
N ILE A 30 5.20 9.71 -10.57
CA ILE A 30 3.93 9.06 -10.95
C ILE A 30 4.07 8.45 -12.34
N GLY A 31 3.57 7.24 -12.53
CA GLY A 31 3.50 6.58 -13.84
C GLY A 31 4.07 5.15 -13.89
N GLY A 32 4.41 4.56 -12.74
CA GLY A 32 4.85 3.16 -12.66
C GLY A 32 3.70 2.15 -12.67
N ALA A 33 4.04 0.87 -12.50
CA ALA A 33 3.05 -0.20 -12.33
C ALA A 33 2.64 -0.40 -10.86
N GLN A 34 3.52 -0.09 -9.91
CA GLN A 34 3.34 -0.33 -8.48
C GLN A 34 3.82 0.86 -7.67
N ALA A 35 3.30 0.99 -6.45
CA ALA A 35 3.82 1.93 -5.46
C ALA A 35 5.03 1.32 -4.73
N PHE A 36 6.05 2.13 -4.45
CA PHE A 36 7.17 1.79 -3.57
C PHE A 36 7.98 3.04 -3.20
N THR A 37 8.87 2.91 -2.21
CA THR A 37 9.85 3.94 -1.88
C THR A 37 11.24 3.38 -1.60
N ASP A 38 12.27 4.19 -1.87
CA ASP A 38 13.66 3.96 -1.43
C ASP A 38 14.03 4.77 -0.18
N GLY A 39 13.05 5.43 0.46
CA GLY A 39 13.25 6.33 1.60
C GLY A 39 13.58 7.78 1.22
N LYS A 40 13.77 8.08 -0.07
CA LYS A 40 13.99 9.42 -0.61
C LYS A 40 13.00 9.77 -1.73
N THR A 41 12.65 8.80 -2.56
CA THR A 41 11.70 8.94 -3.66
C THR A 41 10.52 8.02 -3.42
N ILE A 42 9.32 8.56 -3.55
CA ILE A 42 8.07 7.81 -3.57
C ILE A 42 7.67 7.64 -5.03
N HIS A 43 7.56 6.39 -5.45
CA HIS A 43 7.06 6.02 -6.75
C HIS A 43 5.60 5.60 -6.62
N LEU A 44 4.73 6.21 -7.42
CA LEU A 44 3.31 5.91 -7.46
C LEU A 44 2.94 5.34 -8.83
N PRO A 45 1.93 4.46 -8.88
CA PRO A 45 1.47 3.90 -10.15
C PRO A 45 0.83 4.97 -11.04
N ALA A 46 0.61 4.62 -12.31
CA ALA A 46 -0.20 5.44 -13.20
C ALA A 46 -1.59 5.69 -12.60
N MET A 47 -2.01 6.95 -12.53
CA MET A 47 -3.22 7.36 -11.82
C MET A 47 -4.44 7.42 -12.74
N PRO A 48 -5.63 6.97 -12.29
CA PRO A 48 -6.84 6.94 -13.11
C PRO A 48 -7.45 8.35 -13.21
N MET A 49 -7.05 9.09 -14.24
CA MET A 49 -7.48 10.48 -14.46
C MET A 49 -8.94 10.62 -14.91
N ASP A 50 -9.59 9.52 -15.26
CA ASP A 50 -11.00 9.42 -15.66
C ASP A 50 -11.97 9.34 -14.45
N CYS A 51 -11.47 9.02 -13.25
CA CYS A 51 -12.28 8.92 -12.04
C CYS A 51 -11.62 9.63 -10.84
N THR A 52 -12.11 10.83 -10.52
CA THR A 52 -11.57 11.66 -9.42
C THR A 52 -11.64 11.01 -8.04
N GLU A 53 -12.71 10.27 -7.76
CA GLU A 53 -12.85 9.59 -6.48
C GLU A 53 -11.78 8.50 -6.33
N LYS A 54 -11.67 7.63 -7.33
CA LYS A 54 -10.64 6.57 -7.38
C LYS A 54 -9.23 7.17 -7.35
N LEU A 55 -9.00 8.26 -8.08
CA LEU A 55 -7.75 9.02 -8.05
C LEU A 55 -7.42 9.48 -6.62
N GLY A 56 -8.38 10.07 -5.91
CA GLY A 56 -8.17 10.54 -4.55
C GLY A 56 -7.83 9.40 -3.58
N VAL A 57 -8.54 8.27 -3.69
CA VAL A 57 -8.27 7.07 -2.88
C VAL A 57 -6.87 6.53 -3.13
N LEU A 58 -6.49 6.31 -4.40
CA LEU A 58 -5.18 5.75 -4.74
C LEU A 58 -4.04 6.71 -4.40
N ALA A 59 -4.17 7.99 -4.77
CA ALA A 59 -3.12 8.98 -4.56
C ALA A 59 -2.83 9.19 -3.07
N MET A 60 -3.88 9.41 -2.26
CA MET A 60 -3.70 9.62 -0.82
C MET A 60 -3.39 8.31 -0.09
N GLY A 61 -4.01 7.21 -0.50
CA GLY A 61 -3.77 5.88 0.05
C GLY A 61 -2.31 5.46 -0.08
N TYR A 62 -1.81 5.39 -1.31
CA TYR A 62 -0.42 5.01 -1.55
C TYR A 62 0.53 6.01 -0.92
N LEU A 63 0.27 7.32 -0.97
CA LEU A 63 1.14 8.29 -0.30
C LEU A 63 1.23 8.05 1.22
N MET A 64 0.10 7.77 1.89
CA MET A 64 0.09 7.48 3.33
C MET A 64 0.87 6.19 3.65
N HIS A 65 0.75 5.17 2.80
CA HIS A 65 1.48 3.91 2.94
C HIS A 65 3.00 4.11 2.71
N GLU A 66 3.40 4.68 1.59
CA GLU A 66 4.81 4.86 1.24
C GLU A 66 5.54 5.84 2.17
N THR A 67 4.89 6.93 2.58
CA THR A 67 5.47 7.82 3.60
C THR A 67 5.62 7.14 4.96
N GLY A 68 4.76 6.16 5.26
CA GLY A 68 4.94 5.33 6.43
C GLY A 68 6.22 4.49 6.36
N HIS A 69 6.57 3.94 5.20
CA HIS A 69 7.87 3.29 5.02
C HIS A 69 9.06 4.25 5.16
N VAL A 70 8.93 5.50 4.69
CA VAL A 70 9.97 6.52 4.88
C VAL A 70 10.29 6.76 6.36
N VAL A 71 9.26 6.75 7.22
CA VAL A 71 9.36 7.06 8.65
C VAL A 71 9.68 5.83 9.50
N GLU A 72 8.93 4.75 9.29
CA GLU A 72 8.90 3.62 10.22
C GLU A 72 9.83 2.48 9.80
N THR A 73 10.15 2.37 8.50
CA THR A 73 10.80 1.16 7.96
C THR A 73 12.32 1.28 7.92
N SER A 74 12.98 0.32 8.58
CA SER A 74 14.41 0.11 8.43
C SER A 74 14.71 -0.67 7.15
N ILE A 75 14.75 0.02 6.01
CA ILE A 75 15.00 -0.55 4.67
C ILE A 75 16.22 -1.52 4.62
N PRO A 76 17.36 -1.27 5.30
CA PRO A 76 18.49 -2.20 5.28
C PRO A 76 18.18 -3.62 5.78
N VAL A 77 17.14 -3.83 6.60
CA VAL A 77 16.75 -5.15 7.11
C VAL A 77 16.30 -6.07 5.98
N PHE A 78 15.71 -5.53 4.91
CA PHE A 78 15.25 -6.31 3.76
C PHE A 78 16.38 -6.96 2.96
N ALA A 79 17.59 -6.38 3.04
CA ALA A 79 18.78 -6.98 2.43
C ALA A 79 19.28 -8.23 3.17
N LEU A 80 18.74 -8.54 4.35
CA LEU A 80 19.08 -9.74 5.12
C LEU A 80 18.27 -10.98 4.69
N ALA A 81 17.21 -10.81 3.91
CA ALA A 81 16.44 -11.93 3.36
C ALA A 81 17.31 -12.78 2.43
N LYS A 82 17.28 -14.11 2.61
CA LYS A 82 18.07 -15.05 1.81
C LYS A 82 17.44 -15.40 0.48
N ASP A 83 16.12 -15.33 0.41
CA ASP A 83 15.33 -15.66 -0.77
C ASP A 83 14.08 -14.78 -0.86
N ASP A 84 13.33 -14.96 -1.95
CA ASP A 84 12.13 -14.17 -2.23
C ASP A 84 10.99 -14.47 -1.25
N PHE A 85 10.97 -15.66 -0.63
CA PHE A 85 9.95 -16.01 0.35
C PHE A 85 10.20 -15.30 1.69
N GLU A 86 11.44 -15.32 2.20
CA GLU A 86 11.83 -14.53 3.38
C GLU A 86 11.55 -13.03 3.13
N ARG A 87 11.85 -12.52 1.92
CA ARG A 87 11.56 -11.12 1.56
C ARG A 87 10.05 -10.83 1.54
N ALA A 88 9.24 -11.74 0.98
CA ALA A 88 7.79 -11.59 0.96
C ALA A 88 7.20 -11.55 2.38
N LEU A 89 7.66 -12.42 3.28
CA LEU A 89 7.23 -12.40 4.69
C LEU A 89 7.62 -11.10 5.40
N LEU A 90 8.85 -10.60 5.19
CA LEU A 90 9.27 -9.31 5.74
C LEU A 90 8.38 -8.17 5.25
N ASN A 91 8.05 -8.13 3.96
CA ASN A 91 7.13 -7.13 3.41
C ASN A 91 5.77 -7.20 4.11
N VAL A 92 5.20 -8.41 4.25
CA VAL A 92 3.90 -8.59 4.90
C VAL A 92 3.91 -8.09 6.34
N PHE A 93 4.88 -8.49 7.15
CA PHE A 93 4.93 -8.07 8.55
C PHE A 93 5.20 -6.58 8.69
N GLU A 94 6.04 -6.02 7.82
CA GLU A 94 6.39 -4.61 7.88
C GLU A 94 5.23 -3.72 7.48
N ASP A 95 4.47 -4.06 6.43
CA ASP A 95 3.25 -3.34 6.04
C ASP A 95 2.28 -3.25 7.22
N ILE A 96 2.03 -4.37 7.90
CA ILE A 96 1.09 -4.42 9.03
C ILE A 96 1.59 -3.58 10.19
N ARG A 97 2.87 -3.72 10.56
CA ARG A 97 3.48 -2.98 11.67
C ARG A 97 3.47 -1.47 11.39
N MET A 98 3.91 -1.09 10.20
CA MET A 98 4.00 0.30 9.77
C MET A 98 2.60 0.93 9.68
N GLU A 99 1.64 0.30 9.00
CA GLU A 99 0.29 0.86 8.88
C GLU A 99 -0.38 1.01 10.25
N ALA A 100 -0.17 0.07 11.17
CA ALA A 100 -0.65 0.19 12.55
C ALA A 100 -0.06 1.40 13.27
N ALA A 101 1.24 1.66 13.11
CA ALA A 101 1.90 2.86 13.66
C ALA A 101 1.33 4.15 13.05
N ARG A 102 1.13 4.19 11.72
CA ARG A 102 0.51 5.34 11.03
C ARG A 102 -0.92 5.60 11.49
N ILE A 103 -1.70 4.54 11.70
CA ILE A 103 -3.08 4.64 12.24
C ILE A 103 -3.08 5.20 13.66
N ALA A 104 -2.08 4.87 14.48
CA ALA A 104 -1.96 5.41 15.83
C ALA A 104 -1.59 6.90 15.84
N THR A 105 -0.76 7.34 14.89
CA THR A 105 -0.29 8.74 14.79
C THR A 105 -1.29 9.67 14.12
N TYR A 106 -1.92 9.23 13.02
CA TYR A 106 -2.78 10.08 12.19
C TYR A 106 -4.25 9.62 12.26
N PRO A 107 -5.16 10.43 12.86
CA PRO A 107 -6.57 10.03 13.01
C PRO A 107 -7.27 9.63 11.70
N GLY A 108 -6.88 10.24 10.57
CA GLY A 108 -7.44 9.94 9.25
C GLY A 108 -6.84 8.70 8.56
N ALA A 109 -5.67 8.22 9.01
CA ALA A 109 -4.94 7.16 8.30
C ALA A 109 -5.71 5.84 8.27
N ARG A 110 -6.49 5.52 9.33
CA ARG A 110 -7.33 4.30 9.35
C ARG A 110 -8.27 4.24 8.16
N LYS A 111 -8.99 5.33 7.88
CA LYS A 111 -9.91 5.39 6.75
C LYS A 111 -9.14 5.36 5.43
N THR A 112 -8.11 6.20 5.29
CA THR A 112 -7.30 6.30 4.07
C THR A 112 -6.69 4.98 3.65
N LEU A 113 -6.08 4.24 4.58
CA LEU A 113 -5.45 2.95 4.31
C LEU A 113 -6.50 1.84 4.08
N SER A 114 -7.64 1.89 4.77
CA SER A 114 -8.75 0.95 4.55
C SER A 114 -9.42 1.15 3.18
N ASP A 115 -9.58 2.40 2.73
CA ASP A 115 -10.08 2.70 1.40
C ASP A 115 -9.10 2.22 0.31
N LEU A 116 -7.79 2.40 0.54
CA LEU A 116 -6.75 1.88 -0.35
C LEU A 116 -6.83 0.35 -0.44
N ALA A 117 -6.83 -0.35 0.69
CA ALA A 117 -6.87 -1.81 0.74
C ALA A 117 -8.10 -2.36 0.00
N GLN A 118 -9.28 -1.77 0.21
CA GLN A 118 -10.49 -2.14 -0.54
C GLN A 118 -10.36 -1.89 -2.05
N GLN A 119 -9.70 -0.79 -2.45
CA GLN A 119 -9.50 -0.50 -3.86
C GLN A 119 -8.53 -1.49 -4.51
N VAL A 120 -7.45 -1.86 -3.82
CA VAL A 120 -6.49 -2.89 -4.25
C VAL A 120 -7.18 -4.25 -4.36
N ASP A 121 -8.03 -4.60 -3.38
CA ASP A 121 -8.81 -5.84 -3.38
C ASP A 121 -9.76 -5.93 -4.58
N ARG A 122 -10.50 -4.86 -4.87
CA ARG A 122 -11.40 -4.78 -6.04
C ARG A 122 -10.67 -4.95 -7.37
N GLU A 123 -9.38 -4.58 -7.41
CA GLU A 123 -8.52 -4.74 -8.58
C GLU A 123 -7.82 -6.11 -8.63
N GLY A 124 -8.08 -6.97 -7.65
CA GLY A 124 -7.51 -8.31 -7.55
C GLY A 124 -6.08 -8.33 -7.00
N GLY A 125 -5.59 -7.22 -6.43
CA GLY A 125 -4.22 -7.12 -5.92
C GLY A 125 -3.91 -8.03 -4.73
N PHE A 126 -4.94 -8.52 -4.04
CA PHE A 126 -4.83 -9.51 -2.97
C PHE A 126 -5.17 -10.94 -3.41
N GLY A 127 -5.31 -11.16 -4.71
CA GLY A 127 -5.76 -12.43 -5.28
C GLY A 127 -7.28 -12.60 -5.26
N ASN A 128 -7.74 -13.70 -5.84
CA ASN A 128 -9.14 -14.12 -5.90
C ASN A 128 -9.19 -15.63 -6.14
N GLU A 129 -10.38 -16.22 -6.14
CA GLU A 129 -10.55 -17.68 -6.33
C GLU A 129 -9.89 -18.17 -7.62
N ALA A 130 -9.96 -17.40 -8.71
CA ALA A 130 -9.33 -17.78 -9.97
C ALA A 130 -7.79 -17.78 -9.88
N HIS A 131 -7.19 -16.90 -9.08
CA HIS A 131 -5.74 -16.91 -8.82
C HIS A 131 -5.33 -18.18 -8.07
N ILE A 132 -6.10 -18.63 -7.08
CA ILE A 132 -5.80 -19.86 -6.33
C ILE A 132 -5.84 -21.09 -7.24
N LEU A 133 -6.87 -21.19 -8.08
CA LEU A 133 -7.02 -22.31 -9.00
C LEU A 133 -5.90 -22.39 -10.04
N GLN A 134 -5.13 -21.31 -10.22
CA GLN A 134 -3.98 -21.25 -11.13
C GLN A 134 -2.64 -21.29 -10.39
N GLN A 135 -2.62 -21.15 -9.06
CA GLN A 135 -1.41 -21.03 -8.28
C GLN A 135 -1.11 -22.34 -7.54
N GLU A 136 -0.14 -23.08 -8.06
CA GLU A 136 0.19 -24.43 -7.58
C GLU A 136 1.30 -24.45 -6.51
N ASP A 137 1.89 -23.30 -6.15
CA ASP A 137 3.08 -23.23 -5.29
C ASP A 137 2.85 -22.48 -3.96
N ALA A 138 3.03 -23.21 -2.85
CA ALA A 138 2.75 -22.77 -1.49
C ALA A 138 3.50 -21.50 -1.03
N PRO A 139 4.79 -21.27 -1.37
CA PRO A 139 5.52 -20.06 -1.02
C PRO A 139 4.90 -18.76 -1.57
N ASN A 140 4.11 -18.83 -2.65
CA ASN A 140 3.39 -17.66 -3.16
C ASN A 140 2.01 -17.50 -2.51
N MET A 141 1.43 -18.56 -1.95
CA MET A 141 0.12 -18.51 -1.29
C MET A 141 0.23 -18.00 0.15
N ILE A 142 1.26 -18.42 0.89
CA ILE A 142 1.42 -18.08 2.32
C ILE A 142 1.48 -16.55 2.55
N PRO A 143 2.27 -15.75 1.81
CA PRO A 143 2.29 -14.30 2.00
C PRO A 143 0.93 -13.66 1.69
N MET A 144 0.19 -14.18 0.70
CA MET A 144 -1.13 -13.67 0.32
C MET A 144 -2.19 -13.97 1.39
N TRP A 145 -2.17 -15.16 1.95
CA TRP A 145 -2.98 -15.50 3.13
C TRP A 145 -2.63 -14.59 4.31
N LEU A 146 -1.34 -14.46 4.63
CA LEU A 146 -0.90 -13.65 5.78
C LEU A 146 -1.26 -12.17 5.62
N ILE A 147 -1.04 -11.56 4.46
CA ILE A 147 -1.33 -10.13 4.28
C ILE A 147 -2.82 -9.85 4.39
N THR A 148 -3.68 -10.69 3.81
CA THR A 148 -5.13 -10.49 3.85
C THR A 148 -5.71 -10.75 5.25
N THR A 149 -5.25 -11.80 5.91
CA THR A 149 -5.64 -12.12 7.29
C THR A 149 -5.17 -11.05 8.26
N LEU A 150 -3.91 -10.63 8.23
CA LEU A 150 -3.39 -9.61 9.16
C LEU A 150 -3.99 -8.23 8.91
N ARG A 151 -4.23 -7.84 7.64
CA ARG A 151 -4.97 -6.60 7.32
C ARG A 151 -6.38 -6.63 7.91
N THR A 152 -7.05 -7.77 7.86
CA THR A 152 -8.38 -7.97 8.45
C THR A 152 -8.36 -7.94 9.98
N GLU A 153 -7.51 -8.76 10.59
CA GLU A 153 -7.53 -8.98 12.04
C GLU A 153 -6.83 -7.88 12.82
N VAL A 154 -5.71 -7.36 12.33
CA VAL A 154 -4.89 -6.36 13.04
C VAL A 154 -5.33 -4.94 12.64
N LEU A 155 -5.40 -4.65 11.34
CA LEU A 155 -5.69 -3.30 10.86
C LEU A 155 -7.19 -3.01 10.80
N LYS A 156 -8.05 -4.04 10.88
CA LYS A 156 -9.52 -3.94 10.75
C LYS A 156 -9.93 -3.40 9.37
N GLN A 157 -9.21 -3.80 8.33
CA GLN A 157 -9.55 -3.52 6.94
C GLN A 157 -10.54 -4.59 6.45
N PRO A 158 -11.59 -4.23 5.68
CA PRO A 158 -12.68 -5.14 5.35
C PRO A 158 -12.29 -6.07 4.18
N LEU A 159 -11.40 -7.02 4.45
CA LEU A 159 -10.89 -8.00 3.48
C LEU A 159 -11.30 -9.44 3.83
N GLU A 160 -12.32 -9.63 4.68
CA GLU A 160 -12.71 -10.93 5.23
C GLU A 160 -12.99 -11.96 4.13
N LYS A 161 -13.66 -11.51 3.05
CA LYS A 161 -13.97 -12.39 1.91
C LYS A 161 -12.71 -12.86 1.22
N THR A 162 -11.78 -11.96 0.89
CA THR A 162 -10.55 -12.31 0.20
C THR A 162 -9.61 -13.11 1.11
N ALA A 163 -9.57 -12.82 2.41
CA ALA A 163 -8.85 -13.63 3.38
C ALA A 163 -9.36 -15.09 3.39
N SER A 164 -10.68 -15.29 3.41
CA SER A 164 -11.28 -16.63 3.40
C SER A 164 -11.01 -17.44 2.12
N VAL A 165 -10.64 -16.78 1.02
CA VAL A 165 -10.27 -17.47 -0.21
C VAL A 165 -8.95 -18.22 -0.03
N TRP A 166 -8.06 -17.72 0.83
CA TRP A 166 -6.73 -18.29 1.08
C TRP A 166 -6.65 -19.31 2.24
N GLU A 167 -7.76 -19.61 2.91
CA GLU A 167 -7.87 -20.62 4.00
C GLU A 167 -8.05 -22.06 3.45
#